data_AF-A0A128FB71-F1
#
_entry.id   AF-A0A128FB71-F1
#
_cell.length_a   1.000
_cell.length_b   1.000
_cell.length_c   1.000
_cell.angle_alpha   90.00
_cell.angle_beta   90.00
_cell.angle_gamma   90.00
#
_symmetry.space_group_name_H-M   'P 1'
#
loop_
_entity.id
_entity.type
_entity.pdbx_description
1 polymer ?
#
loop_
_entity_poly.entity_id
_entity_poly.type
_entity_poly.pdbx_seq_one_letter_code
_entity_poly.pdbx_strand_id
1 'polypeptide(L)'
;MRRIKTLALATALISTFASAHNLSNGQALPSVSVEKHGELTLNGDKIGYETWDSANLTGKVRIIQAIAGRSSAKEMNAPLIEAVKVADFPRDKYQTTTIINQDDAIWGTGGFVKSSAADSKKEFSWSSIVLDENGTVADAWRLQDESSAIVVLDNEGTVRFVKEGALSEAEITQVIDLVNKLMK
;
A
#
# COMPACT_ATOMS: atom_id res chain seq x y z
N MET A 1 33.61 -38.89 45.88
CA MET A 1 32.17 -38.61 45.70
C MET A 1 31.99 -37.48 44.70
N ARG A 2 31.06 -37.66 43.75
CA ARG A 2 31.01 -37.06 42.41
C ARG A 2 30.50 -35.61 42.45
N ARG A 3 31.24 -34.64 41.90
CA ARG A 3 30.78 -33.25 41.73
C ARG A 3 29.90 -33.16 40.48
N ILE A 4 28.61 -32.86 40.65
CA ILE A 4 27.68 -32.58 39.56
C ILE A 4 27.85 -31.12 39.18
N LYS A 5 28.25 -30.85 37.93
CA LYS A 5 28.26 -29.49 37.35
C LYS A 5 26.96 -29.35 36.56
N THR A 6 26.03 -28.55 37.06
CA THR A 6 24.81 -28.18 36.35
C THR A 6 25.17 -27.11 35.32
N LEU A 7 25.07 -27.43 34.03
CA LEU A 7 25.19 -26.47 32.94
C LEU A 7 23.79 -25.96 32.61
N ALA A 8 23.48 -24.72 32.98
CA ALA A 8 22.25 -24.05 32.60
C ALA A 8 22.40 -23.52 31.17
N LEU A 9 21.62 -24.07 30.24
CA LEU A 9 21.53 -23.59 28.86
C LEU A 9 20.41 -22.55 28.77
N ALA A 10 20.78 -21.26 28.73
CA ALA A 10 19.86 -20.17 28.48
C ALA A 10 19.73 -19.95 26.96
N THR A 11 18.69 -20.52 26.35
CA THR A 11 18.27 -20.18 24.98
C THR A 11 17.53 -18.85 25.01
N ALA A 12 18.20 -17.77 24.61
CA ALA A 12 17.57 -16.49 24.32
C ALA A 12 16.73 -16.63 23.04
N LEU A 13 15.39 -16.59 23.19
CA LEU A 13 14.46 -16.42 22.08
C LEU A 13 14.62 -14.98 21.57
N ILE A 14 15.47 -14.79 20.56
CA ILE A 14 15.45 -13.56 19.78
C ILE A 14 14.22 -13.68 18.87
N SER A 15 13.08 -13.16 19.33
CA SER A 15 11.92 -12.94 18.46
C SER A 15 12.32 -11.92 17.41
N THR A 16 12.79 -12.40 16.26
CA THR A 16 12.92 -11.55 15.07
C THR A 16 11.51 -11.15 14.68
N PHE A 17 11.16 -9.88 14.85
CA PHE A 17 10.03 -9.28 14.16
C PHE A 17 10.34 -9.37 12.66
N ALA A 18 9.89 -10.46 12.02
CA ALA A 18 9.94 -10.55 10.59
C ALA A 18 8.96 -9.50 10.06
N SER A 19 9.47 -8.48 9.37
CA SER A 19 8.65 -7.66 8.48
C SER A 19 7.99 -8.63 7.48
N ALA A 20 6.65 -8.64 7.42
CA ALA A 20 5.93 -9.53 6.52
C ALA A 20 6.27 -9.22 5.06
N HIS A 21 6.36 -7.93 4.72
CA HIS A 21 6.69 -7.43 3.40
C HIS A 21 8.17 -7.53 3.00
N ASN A 22 8.42 -7.61 1.69
CA ASN A 22 9.77 -7.60 1.08
C ASN A 22 10.20 -6.23 0.53
N LEU A 23 9.44 -5.17 0.81
CA LEU A 23 9.77 -3.80 0.42
C LEU A 23 10.88 -3.22 1.32
N SER A 24 11.72 -2.35 0.79
CA SER A 24 12.83 -1.76 1.56
C SER A 24 13.16 -0.37 1.07
N ASN A 25 13.40 0.55 2.02
CA ASN A 25 13.81 1.91 1.71
C ASN A 25 15.12 1.92 0.89
N GLY A 26 15.16 2.74 -0.16
CA GLY A 26 16.28 2.87 -1.08
C GLY A 26 16.35 1.79 -2.15
N GLN A 27 15.39 0.85 -2.20
CA GLN A 27 15.29 -0.15 -3.26
C GLN A 27 14.18 0.20 -4.26
N ALA A 28 14.30 -0.30 -5.48
CA ALA A 28 13.21 -0.23 -6.45
C ALA A 28 11.99 -1.02 -5.96
N LEU A 29 10.79 -0.53 -6.28
CA LEU A 29 9.56 -1.28 -6.01
C LEU A 29 9.58 -2.62 -6.78
N PRO A 30 9.28 -3.77 -6.14
CA PRO A 30 9.22 -5.06 -6.83
C PRO A 30 8.17 -5.04 -7.94
N SER A 31 8.57 -5.50 -9.13
CA SER A 31 7.71 -5.51 -10.31
C SER A 31 6.56 -6.50 -10.15
N VAL A 32 5.35 -6.04 -10.47
CA VAL A 32 4.12 -6.82 -10.48
C VAL A 32 3.12 -6.20 -11.47
N SER A 33 2.31 -7.06 -12.09
CA SER A 33 1.25 -6.65 -13.02
C SER A 33 -0.09 -7.25 -12.57
N VAL A 34 -1.17 -6.47 -12.73
CA VAL A 34 -2.54 -6.89 -12.42
C VAL A 34 -3.33 -6.91 -13.72
N GLU A 35 -3.58 -8.12 -14.24
CA GLU A 35 -4.26 -8.31 -15.53
C GLU A 35 -5.77 -8.22 -15.41
N LYS A 36 -6.33 -8.78 -14.35
CA LYS A 36 -7.79 -8.87 -14.15
C LYS A 36 -8.28 -7.67 -13.36
N HIS A 37 -9.23 -6.93 -13.94
CA HIS A 37 -9.66 -5.60 -13.51
C HIS A 37 -8.55 -4.54 -13.59
N GLY A 38 -7.44 -4.68 -12.88
CA GLY A 38 -6.32 -3.75 -12.98
C GLY A 38 -6.71 -2.31 -12.64
N GLU A 39 -6.18 -1.34 -13.36
CA GLU A 39 -6.46 0.07 -13.13
C GLU A 39 -7.85 0.46 -13.65
N LEU A 40 -8.59 1.18 -12.82
CA LEU A 40 -9.89 1.72 -13.16
C LEU A 40 -9.71 2.98 -14.02
N THR A 41 -10.38 2.98 -15.17
CA THR A 41 -10.49 4.14 -16.05
C THR A 41 -11.88 4.77 -15.95
N LEU A 42 -11.96 6.08 -16.15
CA LEU A 42 -13.21 6.82 -16.07
C LEU A 42 -13.46 7.55 -17.39
N ASN A 43 -14.46 7.09 -18.14
CA ASN A 43 -14.88 7.67 -19.42
C ASN A 43 -16.28 8.30 -19.24
N GLY A 44 -16.33 9.58 -18.89
CA GLY A 44 -17.55 10.20 -18.38
C GLY A 44 -17.95 9.55 -17.05
N ASP A 45 -19.14 8.96 -16.97
CA ASP A 45 -19.61 8.24 -15.77
C ASP A 45 -19.36 6.73 -15.81
N LYS A 46 -18.75 6.22 -16.89
CA LYS A 46 -18.53 4.79 -17.10
C LYS A 46 -17.16 4.36 -16.58
N ILE A 47 -17.17 3.35 -15.73
CA ILE A 47 -15.96 2.68 -15.23
C ILE A 47 -15.50 1.65 -16.27
N GLY A 48 -14.26 1.81 -16.71
CA GLY A 48 -13.50 0.81 -17.45
C GLY A 48 -12.39 0.21 -16.59
N TYR A 49 -11.67 -0.75 -17.17
CA TYR A 49 -10.64 -1.56 -16.53
C TYR A 49 -9.52 -1.77 -17.55
N GLU A 50 -8.28 -1.57 -17.15
CA GLU A 50 -7.11 -1.81 -17.97
C GLU A 50 -6.02 -2.54 -17.17
N THR A 51 -5.18 -3.31 -17.86
CA THR A 51 -4.05 -3.97 -17.22
C THR A 51 -3.15 -2.92 -16.57
N TRP A 52 -2.79 -3.16 -15.31
CA TRP A 52 -1.92 -2.28 -14.55
C TRP A 52 -0.56 -2.92 -14.33
N ASP A 53 0.50 -2.10 -14.37
CA ASP A 53 1.86 -2.52 -14.08
C ASP A 53 2.53 -1.54 -13.11
N SER A 54 3.18 -2.07 -12.07
CA SER A 54 3.98 -1.29 -11.13
C SER A 54 5.07 -0.42 -11.79
N ALA A 55 5.57 -0.78 -12.98
CA ALA A 55 6.53 0.02 -13.74
C ALA A 55 5.92 1.36 -14.22
N ASN A 56 4.59 1.47 -14.31
CA ASN A 56 3.89 2.72 -14.62
C ASN A 56 3.94 3.72 -13.45
N LEU A 57 4.49 3.32 -12.30
CA LEU A 57 4.64 4.15 -11.10
C LEU A 57 5.88 5.06 -11.11
N THR A 58 6.51 5.27 -12.26
CA THR A 58 7.59 6.25 -12.45
C THR A 58 7.04 7.62 -12.90
N GLY A 59 7.87 8.66 -12.87
CA GLY A 59 7.55 10.01 -13.38
C GLY A 59 6.88 10.97 -12.40
N LYS A 60 6.34 10.49 -11.28
CA LYS A 60 5.74 11.30 -10.19
C LYS A 60 6.09 10.71 -8.84
N VAL A 61 6.14 11.56 -7.82
CA VAL A 61 6.17 11.12 -6.42
C VAL A 61 4.81 10.49 -6.11
N ARG A 62 4.79 9.36 -5.40
CA ARG A 62 3.56 8.64 -5.11
C ARG A 62 3.44 8.24 -3.65
N ILE A 63 2.23 8.33 -3.13
CA ILE A 63 1.81 7.50 -1.98
C ILE A 63 1.00 6.35 -2.55
N ILE A 64 1.47 5.13 -2.30
CA ILE A 64 0.74 3.90 -2.56
C ILE A 64 0.01 3.50 -1.28
N GLN A 65 -1.27 3.21 -1.42
CA GLN A 65 -2.11 2.58 -0.41
C GLN A 65 -2.48 1.20 -0.91
N ALA A 66 -1.75 0.17 -0.50
CA ALA A 66 -2.12 -1.21 -0.78
C ALA A 66 -2.99 -1.71 0.38
N ILE A 67 -4.26 -1.97 0.12
CA ILE A 67 -5.26 -2.28 1.15
C ILE A 67 -5.93 -3.63 0.88
N ALA A 68 -6.17 -4.40 1.93
CA ALA A 68 -7.10 -5.52 1.88
C ALA A 68 -8.51 -5.04 1.48
N GLY A 69 -9.30 -5.92 0.87
CA GLY A 69 -10.66 -5.68 0.37
C GLY A 69 -11.71 -5.56 1.47
N ARG A 70 -11.37 -4.86 2.56
CA ARG A 70 -12.14 -4.77 3.81
C ARG A 70 -12.25 -3.31 4.23
N SER A 71 -13.39 -2.92 4.82
CA SER A 71 -13.56 -1.56 5.34
C SER A 71 -12.55 -1.24 6.44
N SER A 72 -12.25 -2.21 7.31
CA SER A 72 -11.26 -2.06 8.39
C SER A 72 -9.89 -1.65 7.87
N ALA A 73 -9.39 -2.29 6.80
CA ALA A 73 -8.12 -1.95 6.17
C ALA A 73 -8.13 -0.54 5.56
N LYS A 74 -9.22 -0.15 4.89
CA LYS A 74 -9.40 1.22 4.37
C LYS A 74 -9.38 2.27 5.49
N GLU A 75 -9.99 1.96 6.64
CA GLU A 75 -10.11 2.86 7.78
C GLU A 75 -8.77 3.08 8.51
N MET A 76 -7.83 2.12 8.46
CA MET A 76 -6.54 2.20 9.16
C MET A 76 -5.76 3.48 8.87
N ASN A 77 -5.82 3.97 7.63
CA ASN A 77 -5.06 5.13 7.17
C ASN A 77 -5.95 6.27 6.65
N ALA A 78 -7.22 6.30 7.06
CA ALA A 78 -8.10 7.44 6.79
C ALA A 78 -7.50 8.80 7.22
N PRO A 79 -6.81 8.92 8.37
CA PRO A 79 -6.13 10.17 8.74
C PRO A 79 -5.04 10.60 7.74
N LEU A 80 -4.33 9.67 7.12
CA LEU A 80 -3.35 9.99 6.07
C LEU A 80 -4.05 10.52 4.82
N ILE A 81 -5.17 9.92 4.41
CA ILE A 81 -5.95 10.39 3.25
C ILE A 81 -6.39 11.84 3.45
N GLU A 82 -6.90 12.18 4.63
CA GLU A 82 -7.29 13.55 4.95
C GLU A 82 -6.09 14.50 4.96
N ALA A 83 -4.94 14.08 5.51
CA ALA A 83 -3.72 14.88 5.46
C ALA A 83 -3.25 15.15 4.02
N VAL A 84 -3.33 14.16 3.12
CA VAL A 84 -3.00 14.32 1.69
C VAL A 84 -3.96 15.28 0.99
N LYS A 85 -5.27 15.22 1.30
CA LYS A 85 -6.26 16.18 0.77
C LYS A 85 -5.95 17.60 1.22
N VAL A 86 -5.61 17.79 2.49
CA VAL A 86 -5.25 19.11 3.06
C VAL A 86 -3.94 19.63 2.47
N ALA A 87 -2.97 18.75 2.21
CA ALA A 87 -1.69 19.13 1.61
C ALA A 87 -1.81 19.59 0.14
N ASP A 88 -2.90 19.22 -0.55
CA ASP A 88 -3.24 19.62 -1.93
C ASP A 88 -2.04 19.56 -2.88
N PHE A 89 -1.37 18.40 -2.91
CA PHE A 89 -0.15 18.24 -3.67
C PHE A 89 -0.35 18.48 -5.17
N PRO A 90 0.62 19.12 -5.86
CA PRO A 90 0.52 19.46 -7.27
C PRO A 90 0.44 18.20 -8.14
N ARG A 91 -0.67 18.06 -8.88
CA ARG A 91 -1.03 16.84 -9.64
C ARG A 91 -0.11 16.52 -10.81
N ASP A 92 0.69 17.47 -11.27
CA ASP A 92 1.74 17.27 -12.27
C ASP A 92 2.97 16.56 -11.67
N LYS A 93 3.23 16.72 -10.37
CA LYS A 93 4.38 16.11 -9.67
C LYS A 93 4.03 14.94 -8.77
N TYR A 94 2.77 14.84 -8.33
CA TYR A 94 2.30 13.87 -7.36
C TYR A 94 1.08 13.09 -7.83
N GLN A 95 0.98 11.83 -7.41
CA GLN A 95 -0.25 11.03 -7.56
C GLN A 95 -0.42 10.00 -6.42
N THR A 96 -1.61 9.93 -5.83
CA THR A 96 -1.98 8.80 -4.96
C THR A 96 -2.35 7.58 -5.81
N THR A 97 -1.84 6.41 -5.44
CA THR A 97 -2.20 5.12 -6.05
C THR A 97 -2.81 4.20 -4.99
N THR A 98 -4.08 3.84 -5.13
CA THR A 98 -4.74 2.89 -4.23
C THR A 98 -4.85 1.53 -4.92
N ILE A 99 -4.28 0.50 -4.31
CA ILE A 99 -4.34 -0.88 -4.81
C ILE A 99 -5.20 -1.68 -3.83
N ILE A 100 -6.29 -2.25 -4.31
CA ILE A 100 -7.28 -2.93 -3.49
C ILE A 100 -7.20 -4.43 -3.78
N ASN A 101 -6.73 -5.20 -2.80
CA ASN A 101 -6.73 -6.67 -2.86
C ASN A 101 -8.16 -7.19 -2.64
N GLN A 102 -8.85 -7.55 -3.72
CA GLN A 102 -10.21 -8.09 -3.64
C GLN A 102 -10.23 -9.54 -3.12
N ASP A 103 -9.14 -10.29 -3.26
CA ASP A 103 -9.05 -11.67 -2.76
C ASP A 103 -9.08 -11.71 -1.23
N ASP A 104 -8.51 -10.70 -0.59
CA ASP A 104 -8.63 -10.48 0.86
C ASP A 104 -9.86 -9.65 1.24
N ALA A 105 -11.00 -9.94 0.62
CA ALA A 105 -12.30 -9.44 1.02
C ALA A 105 -13.01 -10.44 1.95
N ILE A 106 -14.00 -9.96 2.70
CA ILE A 106 -14.91 -10.87 3.42
C ILE A 106 -15.64 -11.74 2.38
N TRP A 107 -15.81 -13.03 2.68
CA TRP A 107 -16.51 -13.95 1.79
C TRP A 107 -17.89 -13.42 1.40
N GLY A 108 -18.15 -13.33 0.09
CA GLY A 108 -19.39 -12.78 -0.46
C GLY A 108 -19.41 -11.25 -0.62
N THR A 109 -18.37 -10.51 -0.21
CA THR A 109 -18.35 -9.03 -0.31
C THR A 109 -17.55 -8.48 -1.48
N GLY A 110 -16.98 -9.31 -2.36
CA GLY A 110 -16.17 -8.85 -3.51
C GLY A 110 -16.90 -7.84 -4.42
N GLY A 111 -18.21 -8.00 -4.61
CA GLY A 111 -19.03 -7.02 -5.34
C GLY A 111 -19.07 -5.63 -4.70
N PHE A 112 -19.09 -5.56 -3.36
CA PHE A 112 -19.03 -4.29 -2.62
C PHE A 112 -17.64 -3.64 -2.72
N VAL A 113 -16.57 -4.44 -2.70
CA VAL A 113 -15.20 -3.94 -2.91
C VAL A 113 -15.08 -3.28 -4.27
N LYS A 114 -15.56 -3.96 -5.32
CA LYS A 114 -15.59 -3.42 -6.69
C LYS A 114 -16.42 -2.14 -6.80
N SER A 115 -17.60 -2.09 -6.17
CA SER A 115 -18.42 -0.88 -6.12
C SER A 115 -17.70 0.26 -5.41
N SER A 116 -17.05 -0.01 -4.27
CA SER A 116 -16.30 0.99 -3.52
C SER A 116 -15.10 1.52 -4.30
N ALA A 117 -14.42 0.67 -5.07
CA ALA A 117 -13.35 1.07 -5.98
C ALA A 117 -13.88 2.01 -7.08
N ALA A 118 -15.02 1.66 -7.70
CA ALA A 118 -15.69 2.48 -8.71
C ALA A 118 -16.12 3.85 -8.16
N ASP A 119 -16.71 3.89 -6.97
CA ASP A 119 -17.13 5.15 -6.33
C ASP A 119 -15.91 6.01 -5.97
N SER A 120 -14.84 5.40 -5.44
CA SER A 120 -13.58 6.09 -5.19
C SER A 120 -12.98 6.68 -6.47
N LYS A 121 -13.09 5.99 -7.62
CA LYS A 121 -12.58 6.51 -8.89
C LYS A 121 -13.38 7.69 -9.40
N LYS A 122 -14.70 7.70 -9.16
CA LYS A 122 -15.56 8.84 -9.52
C LYS A 122 -15.25 10.05 -8.64
N GLU A 123 -15.07 9.84 -7.34
CA GLU A 123 -14.75 10.90 -6.37
C GLU A 123 -13.33 11.47 -6.61
N PHE A 124 -12.36 10.58 -6.86
CA PHE A 124 -10.95 10.92 -7.05
C PHE A 124 -10.48 10.57 -8.47
N SER A 125 -11.09 11.17 -9.49
CA SER A 125 -10.80 10.83 -10.91
C SER A 125 -9.35 10.99 -11.34
N TRP A 126 -8.59 11.85 -10.64
CA TRP A 126 -7.16 12.09 -10.87
C TRP A 126 -6.25 11.04 -10.23
N SER A 127 -6.72 10.28 -9.23
CA SER A 127 -5.94 9.26 -8.56
C SER A 127 -5.90 7.96 -9.37
N SER A 128 -4.85 7.18 -9.15
CA SER A 128 -4.76 5.83 -9.67
C SER A 128 -5.47 4.89 -8.69
N ILE A 129 -6.38 4.05 -9.20
CA ILE A 129 -7.11 3.07 -8.41
C ILE A 129 -7.03 1.75 -9.14
N VAL A 130 -6.44 0.76 -8.50
CA VAL A 130 -6.21 -0.57 -9.03
C VAL A 130 -7.05 -1.55 -8.22
N LEU A 131 -7.87 -2.33 -8.90
CA LEU A 131 -8.61 -3.44 -8.32
C LEU A 131 -7.89 -4.73 -8.67
N ASP A 132 -7.23 -5.32 -7.69
CA ASP A 132 -6.49 -6.57 -7.82
C ASP A 132 -7.39 -7.73 -7.41
N GLU A 133 -7.97 -8.39 -8.42
CA GLU A 133 -8.93 -9.45 -8.16
C GLU A 133 -8.33 -10.67 -7.45
N ASN A 134 -7.04 -10.95 -7.70
CA ASN A 134 -6.39 -12.19 -7.27
C ASN A 134 -5.33 -11.95 -6.18
N GLY A 135 -5.24 -10.76 -5.59
CA GLY A 135 -4.23 -10.43 -4.58
C GLY A 135 -2.78 -10.51 -5.05
N THR A 136 -2.54 -10.40 -6.36
CA THR A 136 -1.21 -10.56 -6.97
C THR A 136 -0.18 -9.57 -6.42
N VAL A 137 -0.58 -8.33 -6.12
CA VAL A 137 0.28 -7.31 -5.51
C VAL A 137 0.61 -7.67 -4.06
N ALA A 138 -0.38 -8.11 -3.29
CA ALA A 138 -0.17 -8.53 -1.91
C ALA A 138 0.83 -9.70 -1.84
N ASP A 139 0.68 -10.70 -2.71
CA ASP A 139 1.59 -11.84 -2.82
C ASP A 139 3.01 -11.41 -3.23
N ALA A 140 3.13 -10.58 -4.28
CA ALA A 140 4.42 -10.14 -4.80
C ALA A 140 5.22 -9.32 -3.77
N TRP A 141 4.51 -8.48 -3.00
CA TRP A 141 5.12 -7.62 -1.98
C TRP A 141 5.13 -8.25 -0.58
N ARG A 142 4.56 -9.45 -0.44
CA ARG A 142 4.38 -10.20 0.82
C ARG A 142 3.66 -9.37 1.90
N LEU A 143 2.60 -8.67 1.49
CA LEU A 143 1.84 -7.83 2.39
C LEU A 143 1.08 -8.67 3.43
N GLN A 144 0.88 -8.09 4.61
CA GLN A 144 0.13 -8.69 5.68
C GLN A 144 -1.38 -8.69 5.35
N ASP A 145 -2.01 -9.84 5.58
CA ASP A 145 -3.46 -10.00 5.48
C ASP A 145 -4.22 -9.01 6.40
N GLU A 146 -5.43 -8.65 5.96
CA GLU A 146 -6.40 -7.79 6.62
C GLU A 146 -5.86 -6.39 6.98
N SER A 147 -4.76 -5.98 6.34
CA SER A 147 -3.99 -4.79 6.66
C SER A 147 -3.99 -3.74 5.53
N SER A 148 -3.29 -2.63 5.81
CA SER A 148 -3.00 -1.56 4.86
C SER A 148 -1.52 -1.26 4.88
N ALA A 149 -0.88 -1.29 3.71
CA ALA A 149 0.50 -0.84 3.52
C ALA A 149 0.52 0.56 2.90
N ILE A 150 1.28 1.46 3.52
CA ILE A 150 1.62 2.78 3.00
C ILE A 150 3.04 2.75 2.48
N VAL A 151 3.22 3.05 1.20
CA VAL A 151 4.54 3.14 0.55
C VAL A 151 4.68 4.53 -0.06
N VAL A 152 5.80 5.21 0.18
CA VAL A 152 6.15 6.44 -0.56
C VAL A 152 7.19 6.08 -1.60
N LEU A 153 6.92 6.41 -2.85
CA LEU A 153 7.89 6.34 -3.95
C LEU A 153 8.35 7.73 -4.36
N ASP A 154 9.62 7.85 -4.72
CA ASP A 154 10.07 8.98 -5.54
C ASP A 154 9.70 8.79 -7.02
N ASN A 155 10.03 9.80 -7.84
CA ASN A 155 9.73 9.83 -9.27
C ASN A 155 10.48 8.75 -10.09
N GLU A 156 11.50 8.13 -9.51
CA GLU A 156 12.27 7.04 -10.13
C GLU A 156 11.69 5.67 -9.80
N GLY A 157 10.66 5.60 -8.95
CA GLY A 157 10.06 4.34 -8.49
C GLY A 157 10.83 3.69 -7.34
N THR A 158 11.69 4.44 -6.65
CA THR A 158 12.43 3.96 -5.48
C THR A 158 11.58 4.15 -4.22
N VAL A 159 11.52 3.11 -3.37
CA VAL A 159 10.83 3.16 -2.09
C VAL A 159 11.57 4.09 -1.13
N ARG A 160 10.88 5.09 -0.58
CA ARG A 160 11.42 6.08 0.36
C ARG A 160 10.82 5.98 1.75
N PHE A 161 9.67 5.32 1.87
CA PHE A 161 9.03 4.95 3.11
C PHE A 161 8.16 3.71 2.86
N VAL A 162 8.10 2.82 3.83
CA VAL A 162 7.13 1.72 3.86
C VAL A 162 6.70 1.46 5.30
N LYS A 163 5.41 1.29 5.51
CA LYS A 163 4.84 0.81 6.77
C LYS A 163 3.54 0.05 6.52
N GLU A 164 3.35 -1.03 7.26
CA GLU A 164 2.08 -1.76 7.32
C GLU A 164 1.29 -1.40 8.58
N GLY A 165 -0.03 -1.47 8.48
CA GLY A 165 -0.99 -1.08 9.51
C GLY A 165 -1.26 0.42 9.55
N ALA A 166 -1.87 0.84 10.66
CA ALA A 166 -2.20 2.24 10.90
C ALA A 166 -0.92 3.07 11.14
N LEU A 167 -0.83 4.22 10.47
CA LEU A 167 0.18 5.22 10.77
C LEU A 167 -0.23 6.02 12.01
N SER A 168 0.75 6.33 12.84
CA SER A 168 0.63 7.33 13.89
C SER A 168 0.65 8.75 13.31
N GLU A 169 0.20 9.74 14.09
CA GLU A 169 0.24 11.15 13.69
C GLU A 169 1.65 11.61 13.28
N ALA A 170 2.68 11.18 14.01
CA ALA A 170 4.07 11.52 13.69
C ALA A 170 4.52 10.93 12.35
N GLU A 171 4.10 9.71 12.03
CA GLU A 171 4.41 9.07 10.74
C GLU A 171 3.62 9.71 9.59
N ILE A 172 2.40 10.17 9.84
CA ILE A 172 1.63 10.95 8.86
C ILE A 172 2.39 12.24 8.54
N THR A 173 2.82 13.00 9.55
CA THR A 173 3.64 14.21 9.34
C THR A 173 4.91 13.87 8.56
N GLN A 174 5.61 12.79 8.92
CA GLN A 174 6.80 12.33 8.21
C GLN A 174 6.52 12.04 6.74
N VAL A 175 5.41 11.35 6.42
CA VAL A 175 5.03 11.02 5.04
C VAL A 175 4.75 12.28 4.24
N ILE A 176 4.00 13.24 4.80
CA ILE A 176 3.69 14.51 4.13
C ILE A 176 4.97 15.33 3.88
N ASP A 177 5.85 15.44 4.87
CA ASP A 177 7.13 16.15 4.73
C ASP A 177 8.05 15.47 3.71
N LEU A 178 8.08 14.14 3.70
CA LEU A 178 8.84 13.36 2.75
C LEU A 178 8.36 13.60 1.32
N VAL A 179 7.05 13.54 1.07
CA VAL A 179 6.47 13.84 -0.25
C VAL A 179 6.83 15.25 -0.71
N ASN A 180 6.68 16.25 0.18
CA ASN A 180 7.10 17.63 -0.10
C ASN A 180 8.59 17.75 -0.47
N LYS A 181 9.45 16.96 0.16
CA LYS A 181 10.89 16.95 -0.14
C LYS A 181 11.18 16.32 -1.51
N LEU A 182 10.47 15.26 -1.88
CA LEU A 182 10.71 14.52 -3.11
C LEU A 182 10.19 15.23 -4.37
N MET A 183 9.28 16.20 -4.23
CA MET A 183 8.73 16.98 -5.36
C MET A 183 9.57 18.22 -5.73
N LYS A 184 10.63 18.51 -4.97
CA LYS A 184 11.52 19.65 -5.20
C LYS A 184 12.53 19.31 -6.29
#